data_AF-A0A662RYG6-F1
#
_entry.id   AF-A0A662RYG6-F1
#
_cell.length_a   1.000
_cell.length_b   1.000
_cell.length_c   1.000
_cell.angle_alpha   90.00
_cell.angle_beta   90.00
_cell.angle_gamma   90.00
#
_symmetry.space_group_name_H-M   'P 1'
#
loop_
_entity.id
_entity.type
_entity.pdbx_description
1 polymer ?
#
loop_
_entity_poly.entity_id
_entity_poly.type
_entity_poly.pdbx_seq_one_letter_code
_entity_poly.pdbx_strand_id
1 'polypeptide(L)'
;MDLDRPRRRIRLSGADFGGSSCFQSCRLRSSWRHFTTKKGETVKVIYIAGPYRDEYEYRRFENLLVARSAALTLWNLGVVPVVPHLLTFTLAGIVPEGAFLEGLKSLLAHCDAVYFLPGWDRSEGCRKEYDFATERGIPKFFYLADLSEWLKKEERRQSHADS
;
A
#
# COMPACT_ATOMS: atom_id res chain seq x y z
N MET A 1 1.82 -31.30 -15.88
CA MET A 1 2.47 -31.28 -14.57
C MET A 1 3.92 -31.62 -14.83
N ASP A 2 4.81 -30.62 -14.81
CA ASP A 2 6.26 -30.83 -14.90
C ASP A 2 6.88 -30.01 -13.77
N LEU A 3 7.22 -30.70 -12.69
CA LEU A 3 7.90 -30.19 -11.50
C LEU A 3 9.36 -30.59 -11.58
N ASP A 4 10.16 -29.93 -12.42
CA ASP A 4 11.60 -29.91 -12.19
C ASP A 4 12.30 -28.75 -12.91
N ARG A 5 12.65 -27.69 -12.17
CA ARG A 5 13.69 -26.74 -12.57
C ARG A 5 14.58 -26.44 -11.36
N PRO A 6 15.91 -26.60 -11.48
CA PRO A 6 16.81 -26.46 -10.35
C PRO A 6 16.98 -25.00 -9.92
N ARG A 7 16.85 -24.77 -8.61
CA ARG A 7 17.14 -23.49 -7.94
C ARG A 7 18.64 -23.19 -8.04
N ARG A 8 19.03 -22.13 -8.76
CA ARG A 8 20.41 -21.63 -8.74
C ARG A 8 20.72 -21.02 -7.37
N ARG A 9 21.63 -21.67 -6.65
CA ARG A 9 22.21 -21.23 -5.38
C ARG A 9 23.20 -20.09 -5.66
N ILE A 10 22.89 -18.86 -5.26
CA ILE A 10 23.84 -17.74 -5.29
C ILE A 10 24.63 -17.77 -3.97
N ARG A 11 25.97 -17.79 -4.09
CA ARG A 11 26.92 -17.74 -2.97
C ARG A 11 26.90 -16.34 -2.35
N LEU A 12 26.85 -16.27 -1.02
CA LEU A 12 27.21 -15.08 -0.26
C LEU A 12 28.65 -15.27 0.25
N SER A 13 29.56 -14.40 -0.18
CA SER A 13 30.89 -14.24 0.42
C SER A 13 30.78 -13.21 1.55
N GLY A 14 31.24 -13.58 2.74
CA GLY A 14 31.31 -12.68 3.89
C GLY A 14 32.45 -11.67 3.78
N ALA A 15 32.26 -10.52 4.44
CA ALA A 15 33.34 -9.65 4.91
C ALA A 15 32.83 -8.87 6.14
N ASP A 16 33.48 -9.17 7.26
CA ASP A 16 33.97 -8.28 8.32
C ASP A 16 33.00 -7.50 9.21
N PHE A 17 32.90 -8.00 10.44
CA PHE A 17 32.46 -7.29 11.64
C PHE A 17 33.59 -6.41 12.18
N GLY A 18 33.31 -5.12 12.39
CA GLY A 18 34.15 -4.27 13.24
C GLY A 18 33.72 -2.80 13.20
N GLY A 19 33.35 -2.25 14.37
CA GLY A 19 33.38 -0.80 14.59
C GLY A 19 32.07 -0.17 15.09
N SER A 20 31.95 -0.06 16.40
CA SER A 20 30.97 0.77 17.12
C SER A 20 31.29 2.27 16.96
N SER A 21 30.33 3.09 16.52
CA SER A 21 30.09 4.47 17.01
C SER A 21 28.78 4.97 16.37
N CYS A 22 27.77 5.28 17.18
CA CYS A 22 27.40 6.64 17.56
C CYS A 22 26.88 7.51 16.40
N PHE A 23 25.55 7.68 16.36
CA PHE A 23 24.80 8.80 15.77
C PHE A 23 25.09 9.19 14.31
N GLN A 24 24.14 8.90 13.40
CA GLN A 24 23.61 9.91 12.46
C GLN A 24 22.35 9.42 11.72
N SER A 25 21.28 10.18 11.92
CA SER A 25 20.17 10.48 10.99
C SER A 25 19.50 9.36 10.18
N CYS A 26 18.27 9.04 10.58
CA CYS A 26 17.08 9.18 9.75
C CYS A 26 17.30 9.36 8.22
N ARG A 27 17.20 8.25 7.46
CA ARG A 27 16.53 8.08 6.15
C ARG A 27 17.13 6.88 5.41
N LEU A 28 16.90 5.68 5.94
CA LEU A 28 16.88 4.49 5.09
C LEU A 28 15.43 4.17 4.76
N ARG A 29 14.77 5.08 4.01
CA ARG A 29 13.70 4.61 3.13
C ARG A 29 14.42 3.83 2.05
N SER A 30 14.39 2.51 2.18
CA SER A 30 14.85 1.53 1.21
C SER A 30 14.55 2.04 -0.19
N SER A 31 15.57 2.01 -1.06
CA SER A 31 15.59 2.49 -2.45
C SER A 31 14.52 1.80 -3.31
N TRP A 32 13.26 2.14 -3.07
CA TRP A 32 12.16 1.91 -3.97
C TRP A 32 12.00 3.20 -4.74
N ARG A 33 12.43 3.18 -6.00
CA ARG A 33 12.26 4.33 -6.88
C ARG A 33 10.77 4.43 -7.16
N HIS A 34 10.12 5.47 -6.64
CA HIS A 34 8.79 5.85 -7.12
C HIS A 34 8.85 5.94 -8.64
N PHE A 35 7.83 5.41 -9.31
CA PHE A 35 7.70 5.59 -10.75
C PHE A 35 7.62 7.08 -11.03
N THR A 36 8.62 7.59 -11.76
CA THR A 36 8.62 8.96 -12.24
C THR A 36 8.01 8.99 -13.64
N THR A 37 7.08 9.91 -13.86
CA THR A 37 6.52 10.12 -15.20
C THR A 37 7.61 10.64 -16.14
N LYS A 38 7.33 10.70 -17.45
CA LYS A 38 8.25 11.33 -18.42
C LYS A 38 8.57 12.79 -18.09
N LYS A 39 7.77 13.45 -17.22
CA LYS A 39 7.99 14.81 -16.71
C LYS A 39 8.79 14.85 -15.40
N GLY A 40 9.23 13.71 -14.86
CA GLY A 40 9.99 13.64 -13.61
C GLY A 40 9.14 13.63 -12.33
N GLU A 41 7.80 13.70 -12.44
CA GLU A 41 6.90 13.73 -11.30
C GLU A 41 6.80 12.34 -10.64
N THR A 42 6.97 12.27 -9.31
CA THR A 42 6.78 11.03 -8.56
C THR A 42 5.29 10.76 -8.36
N VAL A 43 4.79 9.66 -8.91
CA VAL A 43 3.38 9.28 -8.75
C VAL A 43 3.17 8.61 -7.40
N LYS A 44 2.23 9.14 -6.60
CA LYS A 44 1.88 8.58 -5.30
C LYS A 44 1.00 7.34 -5.45
N VAL A 45 1.25 6.34 -4.62
CA VAL A 45 0.48 5.09 -4.54
C VAL A 45 -0.33 5.07 -3.25
N ILE A 46 -1.65 4.99 -3.36
CA ILE A 46 -2.58 5.07 -2.22
C ILE A 46 -3.30 3.74 -2.04
N TYR A 47 -3.19 3.14 -0.87
CA TYR A 47 -3.94 1.93 -0.52
C TYR A 47 -5.38 2.28 -0.14
N ILE A 48 -6.37 1.52 -0.63
CA ILE A 48 -7.77 1.69 -0.21
C ILE A 48 -8.12 0.62 0.82
N ALA A 49 -8.50 1.06 2.02
CA ALA A 49 -8.93 0.18 3.11
C ALA A 49 -10.44 0.38 3.36
N GLY A 50 -11.23 -0.69 3.38
CA GLY A 50 -12.66 -0.61 3.69
C GLY A 50 -13.29 -1.99 3.88
N PRO A 51 -14.52 -2.06 4.41
CA PRO A 51 -15.23 -3.34 4.54
C PRO A 51 -15.22 -4.11 3.22
N TYR A 52 -14.95 -5.41 3.28
CA TYR A 52 -15.02 -6.30 2.13
C TYR A 52 -15.92 -7.49 2.46
N ARG A 53 -15.54 -8.25 3.50
CA ARG A 53 -16.32 -9.39 3.98
C ARG A 53 -17.68 -8.93 4.50
N ASP A 54 -18.69 -9.70 4.14
CA ASP A 54 -20.06 -9.57 4.63
C ASP A 54 -20.67 -10.99 4.64
N GLU A 55 -21.71 -11.19 5.45
CA GLU A 55 -22.49 -12.43 5.52
C GLU A 55 -23.14 -12.74 4.17
N TYR A 56 -23.58 -11.69 3.45
CA TYR A 56 -24.27 -11.83 2.19
C TYR A 56 -23.38 -11.45 1.01
N GLU A 57 -23.31 -12.33 -0.01
CA GLU A 57 -22.50 -12.11 -1.21
C GLU A 57 -22.87 -10.82 -1.97
N TYR A 58 -24.15 -10.43 -2.00
CA TYR A 58 -24.57 -9.20 -2.65
C TYR A 58 -23.99 -7.95 -1.94
N ARG A 59 -23.91 -7.96 -0.60
CA ARG A 59 -23.28 -6.87 0.18
C ARG A 59 -21.77 -6.85 0.01
N ARG A 60 -21.13 -8.02 -0.11
CA ARG A 60 -19.71 -8.09 -0.51
C ARG A 60 -19.49 -7.43 -1.88
N PHE A 61 -20.40 -7.65 -2.82
CA PHE A 61 -20.35 -7.00 -4.12
C PHE A 61 -20.60 -5.48 -4.04
N GLU A 62 -21.53 -5.02 -3.20
CA GLU A 62 -21.72 -3.59 -2.92
C GLU A 62 -20.44 -2.95 -2.36
N ASN A 63 -19.79 -3.60 -1.39
CA ASN A 63 -18.50 -3.17 -0.84
C ASN A 63 -17.40 -3.07 -1.92
N LEU A 64 -17.34 -4.05 -2.83
CA LEU A 64 -16.45 -4.04 -3.99
C LEU A 64 -16.69 -2.81 -4.87
N LEU A 65 -17.95 -2.48 -5.16
CA LEU A 65 -18.33 -1.33 -5.98
C LEU A 65 -17.99 0.00 -5.30
N VAL A 66 -18.18 0.10 -3.98
CA VAL A 66 -17.77 1.29 -3.20
C VAL A 66 -16.25 1.49 -3.30
N ALA A 67 -15.47 0.43 -3.10
CA ALA A 67 -14.01 0.50 -3.23
C ALA A 67 -13.55 0.87 -4.65
N ARG A 68 -14.21 0.32 -5.68
CA ARG A 68 -13.97 0.70 -7.08
C ARG A 68 -14.30 2.16 -7.35
N SER A 69 -15.41 2.68 -6.81
CA SER A 69 -15.80 4.08 -6.94
C SER A 69 -14.78 5.03 -6.31
N ALA A 70 -14.27 4.68 -5.13
CA ALA A 70 -13.19 5.42 -4.48
C ALA A 70 -11.90 5.38 -5.32
N ALA A 71 -11.59 4.24 -5.94
CA ALA A 71 -10.44 4.13 -6.83
C ALA A 71 -10.55 5.05 -8.06
N LEU A 72 -11.72 5.15 -8.68
CA LEU A 72 -11.96 6.11 -9.78
C LEU A 72 -11.71 7.55 -9.32
N THR A 73 -12.16 7.89 -8.12
CA THR A 73 -11.95 9.22 -7.54
C THR A 73 -10.45 9.50 -7.31
N LEU A 74 -9.71 8.53 -6.79
CA LEU A 74 -8.26 8.64 -6.59
C LEU A 74 -7.48 8.75 -7.91
N TRP A 75 -7.87 8.00 -8.95
CA TRP A 75 -7.30 8.17 -10.28
C TRP A 75 -7.48 9.60 -10.82
N ASN A 76 -8.65 10.21 -10.60
CA ASN A 76 -8.91 11.59 -11.00
C ASN A 76 -8.09 12.62 -10.19
N LEU A 77 -7.53 12.23 -9.04
CA LEU A 77 -6.58 13.04 -8.27
C LEU A 77 -5.12 12.86 -8.73
N GLY A 78 -4.86 12.08 -9.78
CA GLY A 78 -3.51 11.89 -10.32
C GLY A 78 -2.64 10.91 -9.53
N VAL A 79 -3.26 10.07 -8.68
CA VAL A 79 -2.56 9.05 -7.88
C VAL A 79 -2.96 7.64 -8.32
N VAL A 80 -2.16 6.65 -7.94
CA VAL A 80 -2.41 5.23 -8.25
C VAL A 80 -3.06 4.55 -7.04
N PRO A 81 -4.34 4.14 -7.12
CA PRO A 81 -4.98 3.38 -6.07
C PRO A 81 -4.60 1.89 -6.11
N VAL A 82 -4.24 1.33 -4.96
CA VAL A 82 -4.21 -0.12 -4.71
C VAL A 82 -5.55 -0.50 -4.10
N VAL A 83 -6.27 -1.45 -4.73
CA VAL A 83 -7.63 -1.83 -4.36
C VAL A 83 -7.68 -3.31 -3.94
N PRO A 84 -7.48 -3.63 -2.65
CA PRO A 84 -7.49 -5.00 -2.12
C PRO A 84 -8.75 -5.79 -2.48
N HIS A 85 -9.90 -5.12 -2.46
CA HIS A 85 -11.22 -5.68 -2.75
C HIS A 85 -11.26 -6.32 -4.15
N LEU A 86 -10.63 -5.66 -5.13
CA LEU A 86 -10.56 -6.13 -6.52
C LEU A 86 -9.43 -7.14 -6.71
N LEU A 87 -8.28 -6.93 -6.05
CA LEU A 87 -7.12 -7.81 -6.16
C LEU A 87 -7.40 -9.22 -5.64
N THR A 88 -8.21 -9.33 -4.59
CA THR A 88 -8.54 -10.61 -3.94
C THR A 88 -9.94 -11.12 -4.28
N PHE A 89 -10.67 -10.41 -5.15
CA PHE A 89 -11.99 -10.82 -5.60
C PHE A 89 -11.94 -12.23 -6.20
N THR A 90 -12.84 -13.11 -5.78
CA THR A 90 -12.94 -14.53 -6.22
C THR A 90 -11.76 -15.44 -5.89
N LEU A 91 -10.81 -15.01 -5.05
CA LEU A 91 -9.71 -15.88 -4.60
C LEU A 91 -10.07 -16.76 -3.40
N ALA A 92 -11.19 -16.48 -2.72
CA ALA A 92 -11.64 -17.25 -1.56
C ALA A 92 -11.86 -18.73 -1.92
N GLY A 93 -11.33 -19.62 -1.09
CA GLY A 93 -11.38 -21.08 -1.34
C GLY A 93 -10.37 -21.59 -2.38
N ILE A 94 -9.69 -20.71 -3.11
CA ILE A 94 -8.63 -21.06 -4.08
C ILE A 94 -7.25 -20.80 -3.48
N VAL A 95 -7.07 -19.62 -2.90
CA VAL A 95 -5.84 -19.21 -2.22
C VAL A 95 -6.08 -19.22 -0.71
N PRO A 96 -5.16 -19.79 0.12
CA PRO A 96 -5.28 -19.74 1.57
C PRO A 96 -5.41 -18.30 2.06
N GLU A 97 -6.34 -18.06 2.97
CA GLU A 97 -6.68 -16.70 3.42
C GLU A 97 -5.48 -15.94 3.99
N GLY A 98 -4.69 -16.60 4.85
CA GLY A 98 -3.48 -16.00 5.39
C GLY A 98 -2.48 -15.56 4.32
N ALA A 99 -2.42 -16.25 3.17
CA ALA A 99 -1.45 -15.93 2.12
C ALA A 99 -1.76 -14.58 1.44
N PHE A 100 -3.02 -14.32 1.07
CA PHE A 100 -3.37 -13.03 0.48
C PHE A 100 -3.44 -11.92 1.53
N LEU A 101 -3.78 -12.19 2.79
CA LEU A 101 -3.74 -11.18 3.86
C LEU A 101 -2.30 -10.67 4.11
N GLU A 102 -1.31 -11.57 4.17
CA GLU A 102 0.10 -11.17 4.29
C GLU A 102 0.59 -10.44 3.04
N GLY A 103 0.16 -10.89 1.84
CA GLY A 103 0.44 -10.18 0.59
C GLY A 103 -0.12 -8.75 0.55
N LEU A 104 -1.37 -8.57 0.99
CA LEU A 104 -2.03 -7.26 1.08
C LEU A 104 -1.34 -6.34 2.09
N LYS A 105 -0.92 -6.87 3.23
CA LYS A 105 -0.14 -6.15 4.24
C LYS A 105 1.22 -5.72 3.71
N SER A 106 1.88 -6.59 2.93
CA SER A 106 3.12 -6.23 2.22
C SER A 106 2.87 -5.11 1.21
N LEU A 107 1.79 -5.15 0.44
CA LEU A 107 1.44 -4.09 -0.50
C LEU A 107 1.20 -2.75 0.21
N LEU A 108 0.47 -2.75 1.32
CA LEU A 108 0.26 -1.55 2.14
C LEU A 108 1.60 -0.96 2.61
N ALA A 109 2.58 -1.78 2.96
CA ALA A 109 3.91 -1.33 3.38
C ALA A 109 4.66 -0.51 2.30
N HIS A 110 4.29 -0.67 1.04
CA HIS A 110 4.89 0.02 -0.10
C HIS A 110 4.06 1.21 -0.61
N CYS A 111 2.88 1.45 -0.03
CA CYS A 111 2.05 2.58 -0.40
C CYS A 111 2.52 3.85 0.33
N ASP A 112 2.33 5.00 -0.32
CA ASP A 112 2.64 6.31 0.23
C ASP A 112 1.67 6.72 1.35
N ALA A 113 0.41 6.28 1.26
CA ALA A 113 -0.62 6.49 2.25
C ALA A 113 -1.73 5.43 2.14
N VAL A 114 -2.65 5.45 3.10
CA VAL A 114 -3.89 4.67 3.07
C VAL A 114 -5.11 5.59 3.17
N TYR A 115 -6.11 5.33 2.34
CA TYR A 115 -7.42 5.98 2.36
C TYR A 115 -8.48 5.00 2.86
N PHE A 116 -9.10 5.33 3.98
CA PHE A 116 -10.11 4.51 4.64
C PHE A 116 -11.52 4.90 4.18
N LEU A 117 -12.28 3.90 3.76
CA LEU A 117 -13.68 4.04 3.36
C LEU A 117 -14.61 4.04 4.58
N PRO A 118 -15.85 4.57 4.46
CA PRO A 118 -16.84 4.49 5.52
C PRO A 118 -17.04 3.07 6.06
N GLY A 119 -17.15 2.94 7.38
CA GLY A 119 -17.33 1.65 8.07
C GLY A 119 -16.04 0.85 8.27
N TRP A 120 -14.87 1.39 7.92
CA TRP A 120 -13.57 0.75 8.17
C TRP A 120 -13.38 0.34 9.63
N ASP A 121 -13.84 1.17 10.57
CA ASP A 121 -13.73 1.00 12.00
C ASP A 121 -14.42 -0.26 12.51
N ARG A 122 -15.48 -0.70 11.81
CA ARG A 122 -16.21 -1.94 12.10
C ARG A 122 -15.62 -3.18 11.43
N SER A 123 -14.81 -3.01 10.39
CA SER A 123 -14.12 -4.11 9.69
C SER A 123 -12.88 -4.56 10.47
N GLU A 124 -12.82 -5.84 10.86
CA GLU A 124 -11.65 -6.41 11.53
C GLU A 124 -10.37 -6.29 10.68
N GLY A 125 -10.49 -6.53 9.38
CA GLY A 125 -9.37 -6.39 8.44
C GLY A 125 -8.84 -4.95 8.42
N CYS A 126 -9.73 -3.97 8.36
CA CYS A 126 -9.33 -2.56 8.29
C CYS A 126 -8.75 -2.03 9.60
N ARG A 127 -9.21 -2.53 10.76
CA ARG A 127 -8.55 -2.22 12.04
C ARG A 127 -7.10 -2.69 12.05
N LYS A 128 -6.83 -3.91 11.55
CA LYS A 128 -5.46 -4.42 11.41
C LYS A 128 -4.62 -3.59 10.44
N GLU A 129 -5.22 -3.12 9.34
CA GLU A 129 -4.56 -2.20 8.39
C GLU A 129 -4.27 -0.82 9.03
N TYR A 130 -5.19 -0.31 9.86
CA TYR A 130 -5.00 0.93 10.61
C TYR A 130 -3.85 0.82 11.61
N ASP A 131 -3.81 -0.27 12.39
CA ASP A 131 -2.74 -0.52 13.35
C ASP A 131 -1.40 -0.64 12.63
N PHE A 132 -1.36 -1.41 11.54
CA PHE A 132 -0.17 -1.56 10.70
C PHE A 132 0.34 -0.23 10.12
N ALA A 133 -0.57 0.60 9.60
CA ALA A 133 -0.24 1.91 9.07
C ALA A 133 0.27 2.84 10.17
N THR A 134 -0.28 2.72 11.38
CA THR A 134 0.18 3.48 12.57
C THR A 134 1.58 3.08 12.98
N GLU A 135 1.85 1.78 13.13
CA GLU A 135 3.17 1.25 13.48
C GLU A 135 4.28 1.69 12.50
N ARG A 136 3.94 1.82 11.22
CA ARG A 136 4.89 2.19 10.16
C ARG A 136 4.95 3.68 9.85
N GLY A 137 4.14 4.50 10.51
CA GLY A 137 4.04 5.93 10.20
C GLY A 137 3.54 6.20 8.78
N ILE A 138 2.71 5.30 8.22
CA ILE A 138 2.04 5.51 6.94
C ILE A 138 0.90 6.52 7.16
N PRO A 139 0.84 7.62 6.40
CA PRO A 139 -0.25 8.58 6.45
C PRO A 139 -1.62 7.91 6.22
N LYS A 140 -2.61 8.29 7.03
CA LYS A 140 -3.96 7.75 6.99
C LYS A 140 -4.94 8.88 6.71
N PHE A 141 -5.87 8.65 5.79
CA PHE A 141 -6.88 9.62 5.40
C PHE A 141 -8.26 9.00 5.45
N PHE A 142 -9.24 9.78 5.91
CA PHE A 142 -10.66 9.37 6.01
C PHE A 142 -11.57 10.25 5.14
N TYR A 143 -11.06 11.41 4.72
CA TYR A 143 -11.77 12.37 3.88
C TYR A 143 -10.89 12.73 2.68
N LEU A 144 -11.51 12.86 1.50
CA LEU A 144 -10.81 13.21 0.26
C LEU A 144 -10.14 14.59 0.33
N ALA A 145 -10.73 15.53 1.07
CA ALA A 145 -10.18 16.87 1.24
C ALA A 145 -8.78 16.83 1.88
N ASP A 146 -8.63 16.10 2.98
CA ASP A 146 -7.36 15.95 3.70
C ASP A 146 -6.29 15.29 2.82
N LEU A 147 -6.68 14.26 2.07
CA LEU A 147 -5.79 13.59 1.13
C LEU A 147 -5.34 14.54 0.01
N SER A 148 -6.27 15.29 -0.58
CA SER A 148 -5.97 16.27 -1.63
C SER A 148 -5.03 17.37 -1.13
N GLU A 149 -5.25 17.88 0.09
CA GLU A 149 -4.36 18.86 0.70
C GLU A 149 -2.96 18.30 0.96
N TRP A 150 -2.88 17.05 1.41
CA TRP A 150 -1.61 16.37 1.59
C TRP A 150 -0.85 16.20 0.27
N LEU A 151 -1.53 15.78 -0.80
CA LEU A 151 -0.92 15.66 -2.14
C LEU A 151 -0.34 17.00 -2.62
N LYS A 152 -1.10 18.10 -2.50
CA LYS A 152 -0.62 19.45 -2.84
C LYS A 152 0.60 19.87 -2.02
N LYS A 153 0.69 19.46 -0.74
CA LYS A 153 1.85 19.73 0.11
C LYS A 153 3.07 18.94 -0.35
N GLU A 154 2.88 17.69 -0.75
CA GLU A 154 3.95 16.83 -1.28
C GLU A 154 4.48 17.34 -2.63
N GLU A 155 3.60 17.79 -3.54
CA GLU A 155 3.99 18.42 -4.81
C GLU A 155 4.86 19.66 -4.61
N ARG A 156 4.47 20.55 -3.69
CA ARG A 156 5.27 21.74 -3.35
C ARG A 156 6.64 21.38 -2.76
N ARG A 157 6.73 20.31 -1.97
CA ARG A 157 8.00 19.84 -1.41
C ARG A 157 8.93 19.34 -2.51
N GLN A 158 8.38 18.66 -3.52
CA GLN A 158 9.14 18.18 -4.67
C GLN A 158 9.68 19.35 -5.50
N SER A 159 8.86 20.37 -5.79
CA SER A 159 9.29 21.52 -6.60
C SER A 159 10.41 22.34 -5.94
N HIS A 160 10.41 22.45 -4.61
CA HIS A 160 11.49 23.14 -3.87
C HIS A 160 12.76 22.29 -3.73
N ALA A 161 12.67 20.96 -3.82
CA ALA A 161 13.84 20.08 -3.77
C ALA A 161 14.57 19.98 -5.11
N ASP A 162 13.88 20.27 -6.22
CA ASP A 162 14.39 20.20 -7.58
C ASP A 162 14.90 21.55 -8.12
N SER A 163 14.82 22.64 -7.33
CA SER A 163 15.35 23.99 -7.63
C SER A 163 16.67 24.24 -6.92
#